data_AF-A0A5R2MZB8-F1
#
_entry.id   AF-A0A5R2MZB8-F1
#
_cell.length_a   1.000
_cell.length_b   1.000
_cell.length_c   1.000
_cell.angle_alpha   90.00
_cell.angle_beta   90.00
_cell.angle_gamma   90.00
#
_symmetry.space_group_name_H-M   'P 1'
#
loop_
_entity.id
_entity.type
_entity.pdbx_description
1 polymer ?
#
loop_
_entity_poly.entity_id
_entity_poly.type
_entity_poly.pdbx_seq_one_letter_code
_entity_poly.pdbx_strand_id
1 'polypeptide(L)'
;SVHGIGFDATCSLVVLGPGGEPLTVSPSGDPERNIIVWMDHRATEQARRINGTGEDVLRYVGGTISPEMETPKLLWLAENMPRTFAAAWQFMDLADFLTWRATGSLARSTC
;
A
#
# COMPACT_ATOMS: atom_id res chain seq x y z
N SER A 1 16.31 -29.73 -6.80
CA SER A 1 14.93 -29.20 -6.95
C SER A 1 14.76 -27.99 -6.05
N VAL A 2 14.01 -26.99 -6.49
CA VAL A 2 13.55 -25.89 -5.61
C VAL A 2 12.25 -26.34 -4.96
N HIS A 3 12.18 -26.31 -3.63
CA HIS A 3 11.02 -26.77 -2.87
C HIS A 3 10.13 -25.64 -2.36
N GLY A 4 10.58 -24.38 -2.43
CA GLY A 4 9.82 -23.21 -2.01
C GLY A 4 10.51 -21.89 -2.36
N ILE A 5 9.75 -20.80 -2.31
CA ILE A 5 10.19 -19.42 -2.56
C ILE A 5 9.56 -18.54 -1.46
N GLY A 6 10.34 -17.63 -0.89
CA GLY A 6 9.86 -16.62 0.05
C GLY A 6 10.18 -15.21 -0.46
N PHE A 7 9.31 -14.26 -0.15
CA PHE A 7 9.51 -12.85 -0.49
C PHE A 7 9.69 -12.03 0.78
N ASP A 8 10.66 -11.12 0.75
CA ASP A 8 10.83 -10.06 1.74
C ASP A 8 10.89 -8.73 0.99
N ALA A 9 10.17 -7.74 1.48
CA ALA A 9 10.01 -6.46 0.84
C ALA A 9 9.82 -5.35 1.87
N THR A 10 10.22 -4.15 1.48
CA THR A 10 9.93 -2.94 2.27
C THR A 10 8.47 -2.54 2.11
N CYS A 11 7.90 -1.87 3.13
CA CYS A 11 6.50 -1.44 3.19
C CYS A 11 6.15 -0.50 2.02
N SER A 12 5.71 -1.08 0.91
CA SER A 12 5.43 -0.40 -0.34
C SER A 12 4.04 -0.80 -0.80
N LEU A 13 3.24 0.19 -1.19
CA LEU A 13 1.84 -0.01 -1.53
C LEU A 13 1.67 -0.31 -3.00
N VAL A 14 1.17 -1.48 -3.34
CA VAL A 14 0.77 -1.85 -4.71
C VAL A 14 -0.73 -1.64 -4.88
N VAL A 15 -1.13 -0.96 -5.96
CA VAL A 15 -2.55 -0.69 -6.27
C VAL A 15 -2.96 -1.43 -7.55
N LEU A 16 -3.98 -2.27 -7.43
CA LEU A 16 -4.50 -3.09 -8.52
C LEU A 16 -5.99 -2.87 -8.70
N GLY A 17 -6.42 -2.83 -9.96
CA GLY A 17 -7.82 -2.80 -10.39
C GLY A 17 -8.38 -4.21 -10.62
N PRO A 18 -9.62 -4.30 -11.14
CA PRO A 18 -10.26 -5.58 -11.45
C PRO A 18 -9.38 -6.46 -12.34
N GLY A 19 -9.36 -7.76 -12.05
CA GLY A 19 -8.53 -8.72 -12.79
C GLY A 19 -7.02 -8.64 -12.46
N GLY A 20 -6.61 -7.77 -11.53
CA GLY A 20 -5.19 -7.58 -11.19
C GLY A 20 -4.47 -6.60 -12.10
N GLU A 21 -5.20 -5.81 -12.89
CA GLU A 21 -4.62 -4.77 -13.74
C GLU A 21 -3.96 -3.67 -12.90
N PRO A 22 -2.76 -3.18 -13.28
CA PRO A 22 -2.08 -2.16 -12.50
C PRO A 22 -2.80 -0.81 -12.63
N LEU A 23 -3.02 -0.12 -11.50
CA LEU A 23 -3.60 1.22 -11.48
C LEU A 23 -2.56 2.27 -11.11
N THR A 24 -2.50 3.34 -11.89
CA THR A 24 -1.52 4.41 -11.66
C THR A 24 -1.71 5.11 -10.32
N VAL A 25 -0.61 5.24 -9.57
CA VAL A 25 -0.46 6.07 -8.37
C VAL A 25 0.37 7.32 -8.65
N SER A 26 0.47 7.71 -9.92
CA SER A 26 1.22 8.88 -10.37
C SER A 26 0.32 9.84 -11.16
N PRO A 27 0.53 11.17 -11.03
CA PRO A 27 -0.12 12.14 -11.91
C PRO A 27 0.18 11.96 -13.40
N SER A 28 1.22 11.20 -13.77
CA SER A 28 1.52 10.90 -15.17
C SER A 28 0.45 10.05 -15.86
N GLY A 29 -0.41 9.37 -15.09
CA GLY A 29 -1.40 8.44 -15.64
C GLY A 29 -0.82 7.10 -16.10
N ASP A 30 0.48 6.88 -15.91
CA ASP A 30 1.18 5.68 -16.35
C ASP A 30 0.80 4.47 -15.47
N PRO A 31 0.12 3.45 -16.02
CA PRO A 31 -0.31 2.28 -15.25
C PRO A 31 0.87 1.47 -14.70
N GLU A 32 2.05 1.51 -15.32
CA GLU A 32 3.25 0.83 -14.81
C GLU A 32 3.80 1.48 -13.53
N ARG A 33 3.28 2.66 -13.16
CA ARG A 33 3.56 3.31 -11.88
C ARG A 33 2.43 3.03 -10.89
N ASN A 34 2.29 1.77 -10.49
CA ASN A 34 1.24 1.32 -9.56
C ASN A 34 1.73 1.05 -8.14
N ILE A 35 2.97 1.43 -7.82
CA ILE A 35 3.60 1.21 -6.51
C ILE A 35 3.98 2.54 -5.87
N ILE A 36 3.53 2.79 -4.63
CA ILE A 36 4.08 3.82 -3.76
C ILE A 36 5.16 3.18 -2.89
N VAL A 37 6.43 3.46 -3.23
CA VAL A 37 7.59 2.88 -2.55
C VAL A 37 7.71 3.35 -1.09
N TRP A 38 8.35 2.55 -0.25
CA TRP A 38 8.54 2.86 1.18
C TRP A 38 9.14 4.23 1.47
N MET A 39 10.11 4.68 0.67
CA MET A 39 10.78 5.98 0.83
C MET A 39 9.94 7.18 0.36
N ASP A 40 8.71 6.95 -0.10
CA ASP A 40 7.85 8.01 -0.58
C ASP A 40 7.14 8.71 0.59
N HIS A 41 7.45 9.99 0.78
CA HIS A 41 6.92 10.81 1.88
C HIS A 41 5.74 11.70 1.46
N ARG A 42 5.10 11.45 0.31
CA ARG A 42 3.95 12.27 -0.16
C ARG A 42 2.80 12.34 0.85
N ALA A 43 2.67 11.31 1.68
CA ALA A 43 1.62 11.17 2.68
C ALA A 43 1.96 11.79 4.05
N THR A 44 2.96 12.66 4.14
CA THR A 44 3.40 13.28 5.40
C THR A 44 2.28 14.04 6.12
N GLU A 45 1.49 14.83 5.39
CA GLU A 45 0.39 15.59 5.99
C GLU A 45 -0.74 14.67 6.49
N GLN A 46 -1.02 13.60 5.75
CA GLN A 46 -1.99 12.57 6.15
C GLN A 46 -1.53 11.85 7.42
N ALA A 47 -0.25 11.47 7.51
CA ALA A 47 0.31 10.87 8.72
C ALA A 47 0.21 11.82 9.92
N ARG A 48 0.54 13.11 9.74
CA ARG A 48 0.40 14.14 10.79
C ARG A 48 -1.05 14.25 11.28
N ARG A 49 -2.01 14.29 10.36
CA ARG A 49 -3.45 14.35 10.69
C ARG A 49 -3.92 13.10 11.42
N ILE A 50 -3.52 11.92 10.98
CA ILE A 50 -3.84 10.65 11.65
C ILE A 50 -3.27 10.65 13.07
N ASN A 51 -1.99 10.99 13.25
CA ASN A 51 -1.38 11.06 14.58
C ASN A 51 -2.05 12.10 15.49
N GLY A 52 -2.52 13.22 14.94
CA GLY A 52 -3.24 14.25 15.68
C GLY A 52 -4.61 13.80 16.22
N THR A 53 -5.16 12.68 15.75
CA THR A 53 -6.43 12.13 16.27
C THR A 53 -6.29 11.51 17.66
N GLY A 54 -5.10 10.95 17.97
CA GLY A 54 -4.87 10.24 19.23
C GLY A 54 -5.69 8.95 19.39
N GLU A 55 -6.18 8.36 18.30
CA GLU A 55 -7.03 7.16 18.33
C GLU A 55 -6.32 5.95 18.96
N ASP A 56 -7.06 5.14 19.71
CA ASP A 56 -6.52 3.97 20.42
C ASP A 56 -5.82 2.96 19.51
N VAL A 57 -6.23 2.90 18.23
CA VAL A 57 -5.62 2.03 17.23
C VAL A 57 -4.14 2.33 16.99
N LEU A 58 -3.68 3.57 17.25
CA LEU A 58 -2.26 3.95 17.12
C LEU A 58 -1.37 3.17 18.08
N ARG A 59 -1.91 2.63 19.18
CA ARG A 59 -1.16 1.79 20.12
C ARG A 59 -0.60 0.51 19.47
N TYR A 60 -1.22 0.03 18.40
CA TYR A 60 -0.75 -1.15 17.67
C TYR A 60 0.46 -0.87 16.76
N VAL A 61 0.81 0.40 16.53
CA VAL A 61 1.96 0.82 15.71
C VAL A 61 3.00 1.61 16.51
N GLY A 62 3.03 1.44 17.84
CA GLY A 62 3.97 2.16 18.70
C GLY A 62 3.56 3.59 19.05
N GLY A 63 2.28 3.94 18.85
CA GLY A 63 1.70 5.23 19.23
C GLY A 63 1.81 6.32 18.17
N THR A 64 2.57 6.11 17.09
CA THR A 64 2.73 7.06 15.98
C THR A 64 2.80 6.30 14.67
N ILE A 65 2.02 6.73 13.67
CA ILE A 65 2.09 6.21 12.31
C ILE A 65 3.08 7.03 11.47
N SER A 66 3.91 6.34 10.67
CA SER A 66 4.85 6.95 9.72
C SER A 66 4.20 7.17 8.35
N PRO A 67 4.57 8.21 7.58
CA PRO A 67 4.11 8.36 6.19
C PRO A 67 4.48 7.16 5.29
N GLU A 68 5.47 6.38 5.70
CA GLU A 68 5.94 5.19 4.97
C GLU A 68 5.02 3.97 5.15
N MET A 69 4.06 4.03 6.08
CA MET A 69 3.08 2.97 6.33
C MET A 69 1.88 3.06 5.38
N GLU A 70 1.06 2.02 5.34
CA GLU A 70 -0.03 1.90 4.38
C GLU A 70 -1.18 2.89 4.61
N THR A 71 -1.62 3.07 5.85
CA THR A 71 -2.79 3.92 6.15
C THR A 71 -2.63 5.37 5.66
N PRO A 72 -1.50 6.07 5.87
CA PRO A 72 -1.31 7.41 5.31
C PRO A 72 -1.28 7.43 3.78
N LYS A 73 -0.67 6.43 3.13
CA LYS A 73 -0.63 6.34 1.65
C LYS A 73 -2.03 6.14 1.07
N LEU A 74 -2.86 5.31 1.72
CA LEU A 74 -4.26 5.10 1.34
C LEU A 74 -5.07 6.39 1.47
N LEU A 75 -4.92 7.12 2.58
CA LEU A 75 -5.58 8.41 2.74
C LEU A 75 -5.12 9.42 1.69
N TRP A 76 -3.82 9.45 1.38
CA TRP A 76 -3.29 10.31 0.32
C TRP A 76 -3.92 9.98 -1.04
N LEU A 77 -4.04 8.69 -1.39
CA LEU A 77 -4.70 8.27 -2.63
C LEU A 77 -6.18 8.65 -2.66
N ALA A 78 -6.90 8.47 -1.56
CA ALA A 78 -8.31 8.83 -1.47
C ALA A 78 -8.52 10.35 -1.69
N GLU A 79 -7.61 11.18 -1.18
CA GLU A 79 -7.71 12.64 -1.28
C GLU A 79 -7.18 13.20 -2.61
N ASN A 80 -6.08 12.65 -3.14
CA ASN A 80 -5.37 13.22 -4.29
C ASN A 80 -5.64 12.47 -5.61
N MET A 81 -6.02 11.19 -5.52
CA MET A 81 -6.28 10.32 -6.67
C MET A 81 -7.58 9.51 -6.49
N PRO A 82 -8.73 10.18 -6.21
CA PRO A 82 -9.97 9.50 -5.83
C PRO A 82 -10.47 8.52 -6.89
N ARG A 83 -10.18 8.75 -8.17
CA ARG A 83 -10.53 7.82 -9.26
C ARG A 83 -9.73 6.52 -9.19
N THR A 84 -8.41 6.60 -8.97
CA THR A 84 -7.56 5.42 -8.77
C THR A 84 -8.01 4.67 -7.52
N PHE A 85 -8.23 5.40 -6.41
CA PHE A 85 -8.65 4.81 -5.15
C PHE A 85 -9.98 4.06 -5.28
N ALA A 86 -10.98 4.67 -5.93
CA ALA A 86 -12.30 4.06 -6.12
C ALA A 86 -12.31 2.90 -7.14
N ALA A 87 -11.39 2.91 -8.11
CA ALA A 87 -11.27 1.84 -9.10
C ALA A 87 -10.47 0.62 -8.60
N ALA A 88 -9.79 0.73 -7.45
CA ALA A 88 -8.96 -0.34 -6.91
C ALA A 88 -9.81 -1.55 -6.50
N TRP A 89 -9.35 -2.73 -6.92
CA TRP A 89 -9.79 -4.02 -6.41
C TRP A 89 -8.97 -4.44 -5.19
N GLN A 90 -7.67 -4.19 -5.19
CA GLN A 90 -6.77 -4.53 -4.09
C GLN A 90 -5.76 -3.41 -3.84
N PHE A 91 -5.52 -3.19 -2.55
CA PHE A 91 -4.34 -2.50 -2.03
C PHE A 91 -3.50 -3.58 -1.33
N MET A 92 -2.25 -3.74 -1.75
CA MET A 92 -1.39 -4.83 -1.25
C MET A 92 -0.07 -4.26 -0.76
N ASP A 93 0.42 -4.78 0.36
CA ASP A 93 1.85 -4.68 0.62
C ASP A 93 2.63 -5.43 -0.48
N LEU A 94 3.82 -4.96 -0.81
CA LEU A 94 4.65 -5.52 -1.87
C LEU A 94 4.98 -7.00 -1.65
N ALA A 95 5.22 -7.45 -0.41
CA ALA A 95 5.49 -8.86 -0.13
C ALA A 95 4.27 -9.75 -0.43
N ASP A 96 3.07 -9.27 -0.05
CA ASP A 96 1.81 -9.95 -0.35
C ASP A 96 1.54 -9.98 -1.86
N PHE A 97 1.81 -8.88 -2.57
CA PHE A 97 1.65 -8.81 -4.01
C PHE A 97 2.55 -9.84 -4.71
N LEU A 98 3.81 -9.94 -4.33
CA LEU A 98 4.74 -10.92 -4.91
C LEU A 98 4.31 -12.35 -4.60
N THR A 99 3.83 -12.60 -3.39
CA THR A 99 3.26 -13.91 -2.98
C THR A 99 2.04 -14.27 -3.83
N TRP A 100 1.11 -13.33 -4.02
CA TRP A 100 -0.05 -13.52 -4.88
C TRP A 100 0.36 -13.74 -6.34
N ARG A 101 1.30 -12.96 -6.88
CA ARG A 101 1.80 -13.14 -8.26
C ARG A 101 2.45 -14.51 -8.47
N ALA A 102 3.07 -15.08 -7.45
CA ALA A 102 3.71 -16.38 -7.52
C ALA A 102 2.75 -17.56 -7.30
N THR A 103 1.64 -17.36 -6.58
CA THR A 103 0.81 -18.48 -6.08
C THR A 103 -0.68 -18.38 -6.44
N GLY A 104 -1.17 -17.21 -6.84
CA GLY A 104 -2.59 -16.90 -6.97
C GLY A 104 -3.33 -16.72 -5.63
N SER A 105 -2.66 -16.90 -4.49
CA SER A 105 -3.26 -16.79 -3.15
C SER A 105 -3.44 -15.34 -2.74
N LEU A 106 -4.63 -14.99 -2.24
CA LEU A 106 -4.93 -13.68 -1.65
C LEU A 106 -4.67 -13.62 -0.13
N ALA A 107 -4.02 -14.66 0.43
CA ALA A 107 -3.62 -14.65 1.83
C ALA A 107 -2.68 -13.47 2.12
N ARG A 108 -2.87 -12.85 3.28
CA ARG A 108 -2.15 -11.66 3.74
C ARG A 108 -1.18 -12.01 4.85
N SER A 109 0.01 -11.44 4.79
CA SER A 109 0.93 -11.46 5.91
C SER A 109 0.33 -10.74 7.12
N THR A 110 0.66 -11.22 8.32
CA THR A 110 0.34 -10.56 9.59
C THR A 110 1.63 -9.92 10.10
N CYS A 111 1.71 -8.60 10.02
CA CYS A 111 2.82 -7.79 10.53
C CYS A 111 2.44 -7.16 11.87
#